data_AF-A0A958DW83-F1
#
_entry.id   AF-A0A958DW83-F1
#
_cell.length_a   1.000
_cell.length_b   1.000
_cell.length_c   1.000
_cell.angle_alpha   90.00
_cell.angle_beta   90.00
_cell.angle_gamma   90.00
#
_symmetry.space_group_name_H-M   'P 1'
#
loop_
_entity.id
_entity.type
_entity.pdbx_description
1 polymer ?
#
loop_
_entity_poly.entity_id
_entity_poly.type
_entity_poly.pdbx_seq_one_letter_code
_entity_poly.pdbx_strand_id
1 'polypeptide(L)'
;MKYMANGSFQSNPLMRLTLIGTLIFFAIFWVTTFVMFFSKMGLSPQSVVDYYLGSEALYTQPRTFGSMLEVTHGHLPVMAMVALLLTHLFIFSGQSFRTKIWAIAALFIAALSGEAASWLVRFVHPAFAWLKIASFLAMEMSMGYIIWALFGMMRPVKQQALNKQPTSSPVTTR
;
A
#
# COMPACT_ATOMS: atom_id res chain seq x y z
N MET A 1 -12.23 -9.14 18.19
CA MET A 1 -12.79 -8.90 16.82
C MET A 1 -14.01 -7.99 16.77
N LYS A 2 -14.84 -7.86 17.83
CA LYS A 2 -16.06 -7.00 17.86
C LYS A 2 -15.82 -5.50 17.55
N TYR A 3 -14.62 -4.97 17.82
CA TYR A 3 -14.33 -3.54 17.70
C TYR A 3 -14.02 -3.04 16.28
N MET A 4 -13.52 -3.91 15.39
CA MET A 4 -13.23 -3.53 13.99
C MET A 4 -14.48 -3.57 13.10
N ALA A 5 -15.42 -4.49 13.38
CA ALA A 5 -16.67 -4.61 12.63
C ALA A 5 -17.65 -3.45 12.88
N ASN A 6 -17.69 -2.92 14.12
CA ASN A 6 -18.68 -1.93 14.54
C ASN A 6 -18.14 -0.49 14.58
N GLY A 7 -16.89 -0.27 14.14
CA GLY A 7 -16.24 1.05 14.20
C GLY A 7 -15.84 1.53 15.60
N SER A 8 -16.01 0.72 16.65
CA SER A 8 -15.68 1.08 18.04
C SER A 8 -14.18 1.09 18.36
N PHE A 9 -13.31 0.84 17.37
CA PHE A 9 -11.88 1.15 17.50
C PHE A 9 -11.63 2.67 17.64
N GLN A 10 -12.51 3.53 17.11
CA GLN A 10 -12.38 4.98 17.27
C GLN A 10 -12.56 5.43 18.72
N SER A 11 -13.34 4.70 19.52
CA SER A 11 -13.60 5.04 20.92
C SER A 11 -12.58 4.45 21.89
N ASN A 12 -11.74 3.50 21.45
CA ASN A 12 -10.65 2.96 22.28
C ASN A 12 -9.33 3.67 21.98
N PRO A 13 -8.80 4.48 22.92
CA PRO A 13 -7.60 5.29 22.68
C PRO A 13 -6.34 4.44 22.40
N LEU A 14 -6.22 3.24 23.00
CA LEU A 14 -5.07 2.36 22.80
C LEU A 14 -5.08 1.75 21.39
N MET A 15 -6.25 1.30 20.91
CA MET A 15 -6.38 0.81 19.53
C MET A 15 -6.11 1.91 18.52
N ARG A 16 -6.57 3.14 18.79
CA ARG A 16 -6.32 4.29 17.92
C ARG A 16 -4.83 4.64 17.87
N LEU A 17 -4.15 4.62 19.01
CA LEU A 17 -2.70 4.87 19.09
C LEU A 17 -1.92 3.86 18.25
N THR A 18 -2.18 2.56 18.40
CA THR A 18 -1.45 1.52 17.66
C THR A 18 -1.74 1.59 16.16
N LEU A 19 -2.98 1.85 15.75
CA LEU A 19 -3.33 2.02 14.33
C LEU A 19 -2.64 3.25 13.71
N ILE A 20 -2.64 4.39 14.39
CA ILE A 20 -1.94 5.59 13.93
C ILE A 20 -0.44 5.32 13.80
N GLY A 21 0.18 4.72 14.83
CA GLY A 21 1.59 4.37 14.81
C GLY A 21 1.94 3.47 13.62
N THR A 22 1.19 2.39 13.42
CA THR A 22 1.37 1.49 12.28
C THR A 22 1.22 2.21 10.93
N LEU A 23 0.22 3.09 10.79
CA LEU A 23 0.04 3.85 9.54
C LEU A 23 1.14 4.87 9.29
N ILE A 24 1.75 5.46 10.32
CA ILE A 24 2.93 6.31 10.18
C ILE A 24 4.11 5.49 9.65
N PHE A 25 4.37 4.30 10.22
CA PHE A 25 5.43 3.41 9.71
C PHE A 25 5.20 3.04 8.25
N PHE A 26 3.96 2.70 7.86
CA PHE A 26 3.64 2.41 6.46
C PHE A 26 3.73 3.64 5.54
N ALA A 27 3.39 4.84 6.02
CA ALA A 27 3.55 6.06 5.25
C ALA A 27 5.02 6.39 5.02
N ILE A 28 5.87 6.24 6.04
CA ILE A 28 7.33 6.39 5.91
C ILE A 28 7.86 5.34 4.93
N PHE A 29 7.46 4.08 5.10
CA PHE A 29 7.84 2.99 4.20
C PHE A 29 7.47 3.30 2.74
N TRP A 30 6.25 3.79 2.49
CA TRP A 30 5.77 4.22 1.18
C TRP A 30 6.65 5.32 0.58
N VAL A 31 6.93 6.39 1.33
CA VAL A 31 7.81 7.47 0.88
C VAL A 31 9.23 6.97 0.60
N THR A 32 9.78 6.12 1.47
CA THR A 32 11.13 5.57 1.27
C THR A 32 11.21 4.64 0.06
N THR A 33 10.13 3.92 -0.25
CA THR A 33 10.04 3.08 -1.46
C THR A 33 10.10 3.95 -2.70
N PHE A 34 9.32 5.03 -2.72
CA PHE A 34 9.36 6.03 -3.79
C PHE A 34 10.75 6.63 -3.97
N VAL A 35 11.38 7.11 -2.90
CA VAL A 35 12.72 7.69 -2.94
C VAL A 35 13.78 6.67 -3.37
N MET A 36 13.72 5.44 -2.87
CA MET A 36 14.64 4.37 -3.26
C MET A 36 14.56 4.04 -4.74
N PHE A 37 13.37 4.07 -5.34
CA PHE A 37 13.21 3.88 -6.77
C PHE A 37 13.97 4.97 -7.54
N PHE A 38 13.70 6.24 -7.26
CA PHE A 38 14.33 7.37 -7.95
C PHE A 38 15.83 7.52 -7.68
N SER A 39 16.32 6.99 -6.54
CA SER A 39 17.76 6.93 -6.27
C SER A 39 18.52 5.93 -7.14
N LYS A 40 17.80 4.97 -7.74
CA LYS A 40 18.38 3.86 -8.52
C LYS A 40 18.01 3.92 -10.01
N MET A 41 16.80 4.38 -10.31
CA MET A 41 16.19 4.33 -11.64
C MET A 41 15.28 5.55 -11.84
N GLY A 42 15.23 6.07 -13.06
CA GLY A 42 14.24 7.06 -13.49
C GLY A 42 12.97 6.41 -14.05
N LEU A 43 12.04 7.26 -14.48
CA LEU A 43 10.84 6.83 -15.21
C LEU A 43 11.08 6.61 -16.71
N SER A 44 12.35 6.63 -17.16
CA SER A 44 12.70 6.28 -18.54
C SER A 44 12.99 4.77 -18.64
N PRO A 45 12.53 4.08 -19.69
CA PRO A 45 12.84 2.67 -19.89
C PRO A 45 14.33 2.40 -19.96
N GLN A 46 15.10 3.32 -20.57
CA GLN A 46 16.55 3.21 -20.66
C GLN A 46 17.20 3.19 -19.28
N SER A 47 16.75 4.02 -18.34
CA SER A 47 17.31 4.01 -16.98
C SER A 47 17.09 2.69 -16.26
N VAL A 48 15.93 2.05 -16.48
CA VAL A 48 15.65 0.71 -15.95
C VAL A 48 16.55 -0.34 -16.61
N VAL A 49 16.72 -0.26 -17.93
CA VAL A 49 17.63 -1.13 -18.68
C VAL A 49 19.05 -1.00 -18.16
N ASP A 50 19.59 0.21 -18.04
CA ASP A 50 20.93 0.48 -17.54
C ASP A 50 21.14 -0.05 -16.12
N TYR A 51 20.10 0.01 -15.28
CA TYR A 51 20.17 -0.50 -13.91
C TYR A 51 20.25 -2.04 -13.83
N TYR A 52 19.54 -2.77 -14.69
CA TYR A 52 19.53 -4.24 -14.68
C TYR A 52 20.59 -4.87 -15.57
N LEU A 53 20.77 -4.35 -16.79
CA LEU A 53 21.71 -4.85 -17.79
C LEU A 53 23.10 -4.20 -17.71
N GLY A 54 23.28 -3.19 -16.85
CA GLY A 54 24.53 -2.44 -16.77
C GLY A 54 24.61 -1.36 -17.83
N SER A 55 25.59 -0.47 -17.68
CA SER A 55 25.83 0.63 -18.61
C SER A 55 27.31 0.98 -18.61
N GLU A 56 27.91 0.95 -19.80
CA GLU A 56 29.30 1.38 -19.98
C GLU A 56 29.46 2.87 -19.66
N ALA A 57 28.48 3.69 -20.04
CA ALA A 57 28.49 5.13 -19.78
C ALA A 57 28.45 5.48 -18.28
N LEU A 58 27.82 4.63 -17.47
CA LEU A 58 27.74 4.78 -16.01
C LEU A 58 28.76 3.90 -15.28
N TYR A 59 29.59 3.15 -16.00
CA TYR A 59 30.54 2.18 -15.45
C TYR A 59 29.89 1.16 -14.51
N THR A 60 28.65 0.75 -14.80
CA THR A 60 27.89 -0.21 -13.98
C THR A 60 27.85 -1.58 -14.64
N GLN A 61 28.02 -2.61 -13.81
CA GLN A 61 27.92 -4.00 -14.26
C GLN A 61 26.47 -4.48 -14.26
N PRO A 62 26.11 -5.41 -15.16
CA PRO A 62 24.82 -6.07 -15.13
C PRO A 62 24.58 -6.76 -13.79
N ARG A 63 23.33 -6.78 -13.33
CA ARG A 63 22.93 -7.50 -12.11
C ARG A 63 23.21 -9.00 -12.27
N THR A 64 23.76 -9.63 -11.25
CA THR A 64 24.00 -11.07 -11.23
C THR A 64 22.72 -11.82 -10.85
N PHE A 65 22.63 -13.09 -11.24
CA PHE A 65 21.50 -13.95 -10.85
C PHE A 65 21.37 -14.06 -9.32
N GLY A 66 22.49 -14.23 -8.60
CA GLY A 66 22.50 -14.29 -7.14
C GLY A 66 21.93 -13.02 -6.50
N SER A 67 22.37 -11.84 -6.95
CA SER A 67 21.85 -10.56 -6.45
C SER A 67 20.35 -10.40 -6.72
N MET A 68 19.86 -10.85 -7.88
CA MET A 68 18.43 -10.83 -8.19
C MET A 68 17.63 -11.76 -7.28
N LEU A 69 18.16 -12.97 -7.04
CA LEU A 69 17.52 -13.96 -6.18
C LEU A 69 17.45 -13.50 -4.71
N GLU A 70 18.52 -12.91 -4.19
CA GLU A 70 18.57 -12.33 -2.84
C GLU A 70 17.50 -11.24 -2.67
N VAL A 71 17.39 -10.34 -3.64
CA VAL A 71 16.38 -9.28 -3.62
C VAL A 71 14.98 -9.88 -3.64
N THR A 72 14.69 -10.80 -4.56
CA THR A 72 13.37 -11.43 -4.66
C THR A 72 13.02 -12.25 -3.41
N HIS A 73 13.98 -12.99 -2.84
CA HIS A 73 13.78 -13.76 -1.61
C HIS A 73 13.45 -12.85 -0.43
N GLY A 74 14.15 -11.72 -0.27
CA GLY A 74 13.86 -10.76 0.77
C GLY A 74 12.56 -9.98 0.54
N HIS A 75 12.27 -9.63 -0.72
CA HIS A 75 11.17 -8.73 -1.05
C HIS A 75 9.81 -9.42 -1.07
N LEU A 76 9.70 -10.65 -1.60
CA LEU A 76 8.40 -11.32 -1.74
C LEU A 76 7.65 -11.52 -0.41
N PRO A 77 8.28 -12.06 0.67
CA PRO A 77 7.57 -12.26 1.93
C PRO A 77 7.20 -10.95 2.61
N VAL A 78 8.09 -9.95 2.52
CA VAL A 78 7.85 -8.62 3.10
C VAL A 78 6.71 -7.92 2.36
N MET A 79 6.72 -7.91 1.03
CA MET A 79 5.63 -7.33 0.22
C MET A 79 4.30 -8.03 0.50
N ALA A 80 4.29 -9.36 0.62
CA ALA A 80 3.08 -10.09 0.98
C ALA A 80 2.53 -9.66 2.35
N MET A 81 3.41 -9.48 3.34
CA MET A 81 3.03 -9.02 4.67
C MET A 81 2.50 -7.57 4.65
N VAL A 82 3.20 -6.64 3.98
CA VAL A 82 2.78 -5.24 3.84
C VAL A 82 1.43 -5.15 3.14
N ALA A 83 1.27 -5.84 2.01
CA ALA A 83 0.03 -5.85 1.24
C ALA A 83 -1.12 -6.42 2.08
N LEU A 84 -0.90 -7.54 2.77
CA LEU A 84 -1.91 -8.15 3.65
C LEU A 84 -2.32 -7.18 4.77
N LEU A 85 -1.36 -6.59 5.48
CA LEU A 85 -1.66 -5.70 6.61
C LEU A 85 -2.47 -4.46 6.18
N LEU A 86 -2.04 -3.79 5.11
CA LEU A 86 -2.76 -2.61 4.59
C LEU A 86 -4.13 -2.97 4.05
N THR A 87 -4.23 -4.01 3.23
CA THR A 87 -5.49 -4.39 2.58
C THR A 87 -6.48 -4.99 3.57
N HIS A 88 -6.02 -5.74 4.57
CA HIS A 88 -6.87 -6.29 5.62
C HIS A 88 -7.54 -5.19 6.44
N LEU A 89 -6.79 -4.15 6.83
CA LEU A 89 -7.38 -2.98 7.48
C LEU A 89 -8.33 -2.24 6.53
N PHE A 90 -7.97 -2.13 5.26
CA PHE A 90 -8.74 -1.42 4.24
C PHE A 90 -10.13 -2.04 3.97
N ILE A 91 -10.30 -3.35 4.16
CA ILE A 91 -11.61 -4.02 4.03
C ILE A 91 -12.65 -3.42 5.00
N PHE A 92 -12.23 -2.95 6.17
CA PHE A 92 -13.10 -2.32 7.17
C PHE A 92 -13.36 -0.84 6.91
N SER A 93 -12.74 -0.25 5.89
CA SER A 93 -12.97 1.16 5.55
C SER A 93 -14.39 1.41 5.03
N GLY A 94 -14.83 2.67 5.08
CA GLY A 94 -16.11 3.11 4.51
C GLY A 94 -16.16 3.16 2.98
N GLN A 95 -15.12 2.69 2.28
CA GLN A 95 -15.06 2.71 0.82
C GLN A 95 -16.05 1.73 0.19
N SER A 96 -16.44 2.01 -1.06
CA SER A 96 -17.34 1.13 -1.81
C SER A 96 -16.71 -0.25 -2.03
N PHE A 97 -17.54 -1.30 -2.13
CA PHE A 97 -17.07 -2.67 -2.38
C PHE A 97 -16.22 -2.79 -3.65
N ARG A 98 -16.62 -2.12 -4.74
CA ARG A 98 -15.86 -2.10 -6.00
C ARG A 98 -14.49 -1.47 -5.83
N THR A 99 -14.43 -0.33 -5.12
CA THR A 99 -13.17 0.36 -4.83
C THR A 99 -12.22 -0.50 -4.00
N LYS A 100 -12.77 -1.25 -3.03
CA LYS A 100 -11.99 -2.23 -2.25
C LYS A 100 -11.37 -3.28 -3.13
N ILE A 101 -12.15 -3.94 -3.98
CA ILE A 101 -11.63 -4.96 -4.92
C ILE A 101 -10.52 -4.39 -5.79
N TRP A 102 -10.76 -3.25 -6.44
CA TRP A 102 -9.79 -2.66 -7.35
C TRP A 102 -8.48 -2.26 -6.66
N ALA A 103 -8.54 -1.60 -5.50
CA ALA A 103 -7.34 -1.20 -4.78
C ALA A 103 -6.53 -2.41 -4.28
N ILE A 104 -7.21 -3.44 -3.76
CA ILE A 104 -6.57 -4.67 -3.28
C ILE A 104 -5.92 -5.41 -4.46
N ALA A 105 -6.67 -5.67 -5.53
CA ALA A 105 -6.16 -6.37 -6.70
C ALA A 105 -5.00 -5.60 -7.36
N ALA A 106 -5.14 -4.28 -7.51
CA ALA A 106 -4.09 -3.44 -8.08
C ALA A 106 -2.79 -3.53 -7.26
N LEU A 107 -2.86 -3.48 -5.92
CA LEU A 107 -1.68 -3.56 -5.08
C LEU A 107 -0.96 -4.90 -5.24
N PHE A 108 -1.69 -6.03 -5.15
CA PHE A 108 -1.09 -7.36 -5.27
C PHE A 108 -0.53 -7.64 -6.67
N ILE A 109 -1.29 -7.29 -7.72
CA ILE A 109 -0.85 -7.48 -9.10
C ILE A 109 0.38 -6.61 -9.38
N ALA A 110 0.35 -5.33 -9.00
CA ALA A 110 1.46 -4.41 -9.23
C ALA A 110 2.74 -4.83 -8.48
N ALA A 111 2.61 -5.28 -7.22
CA ALA A 111 3.77 -5.77 -6.46
C ALA A 111 4.40 -7.02 -7.13
N LEU A 112 3.59 -7.99 -7.54
CA LEU A 112 4.07 -9.21 -8.19
C LEU A 112 4.65 -8.93 -9.58
N SER A 113 3.97 -8.13 -10.39
CA SER A 113 4.44 -7.70 -11.70
C SER A 113 5.72 -6.87 -11.61
N GLY A 114 5.87 -6.06 -10.56
CA GLY A 114 7.08 -5.28 -10.31
C GLY A 114 8.29 -6.16 -10.07
N GLU A 115 8.15 -7.24 -9.31
CA GLU A 115 9.22 -8.22 -9.11
C GLU A 115 9.49 -9.03 -10.38
N ALA A 116 8.45 -9.55 -11.02
CA ALA A 116 8.57 -10.29 -12.27
C ALA A 116 9.25 -9.47 -13.38
N ALA A 117 8.91 -8.18 -13.50
CA ALA A 117 9.51 -7.28 -14.48
C ALA A 117 11.03 -7.15 -14.29
N SER A 118 11.53 -7.19 -13.06
CA SER A 118 12.99 -7.15 -12.79
C SER A 118 13.70 -8.34 -13.47
N TRP A 119 13.13 -9.53 -13.34
CA TRP A 119 13.65 -10.75 -13.97
C TRP A 119 13.51 -10.70 -15.49
N LEU A 120 12.36 -10.26 -15.99
CA LEU A 120 12.07 -10.17 -17.41
C LEU A 120 13.00 -9.18 -18.13
N VAL A 121 13.28 -8.01 -17.53
CA VAL A 121 14.23 -7.03 -18.09
C VAL A 121 15.64 -7.64 -18.16
N ARG A 122 16.05 -8.35 -17.11
CA ARG A 122 17.41 -8.87 -17.00
C ARG A 122 17.67 -10.08 -17.91
N PHE A 123 16.71 -10.99 -18.05
CA PHE A 123 16.93 -12.30 -18.65
C PHE A 123 16.09 -12.59 -19.89
N VAL A 124 15.07 -11.78 -20.19
CA VAL A 124 14.18 -12.02 -21.34
C VAL A 124 14.32 -10.92 -22.38
N HIS A 125 13.94 -9.68 -22.07
CA HIS A 125 13.99 -8.59 -23.04
C HIS A 125 13.96 -7.19 -22.38
N PRO A 126 14.73 -6.20 -22.86
CA PRO A 126 14.76 -4.85 -22.28
C PRO A 126 13.41 -4.11 -22.35
N ALA A 127 12.52 -4.45 -23.29
CA ALA A 127 11.19 -3.84 -23.41
C ALA A 127 10.31 -4.03 -22.15
N PHE A 128 10.59 -5.03 -21.31
CA PHE A 128 9.89 -5.20 -20.03
C PHE A 128 10.18 -4.07 -19.03
N ALA A 129 11.09 -3.14 -19.35
CA ALA A 129 11.31 -1.93 -18.57
C ALA A 129 10.03 -1.10 -18.42
N TRP A 130 9.17 -1.07 -19.45
CA TRP A 130 7.86 -0.45 -19.36
C TRP A 130 6.95 -1.11 -18.32
N LEU A 131 6.97 -2.45 -18.26
CA LEU A 131 6.21 -3.20 -17.25
C LEU A 131 6.73 -2.87 -15.84
N LYS A 132 8.04 -2.72 -15.66
CA LYS A 132 8.62 -2.34 -14.36
C LYS A 132 8.12 -0.97 -13.90
N ILE A 133 8.14 0.02 -14.80
CA ILE A 133 7.68 1.39 -14.51
C ILE A 133 6.18 1.40 -14.22
N ALA A 134 5.38 0.76 -15.07
CA ALA A 134 3.92 0.68 -14.89
C ALA A 134 3.57 -0.01 -13.56
N SER A 135 4.25 -1.12 -13.23
CA SER A 135 4.04 -1.84 -11.97
C SER A 135 4.41 -0.99 -10.76
N PHE A 136 5.54 -0.28 -10.81
CA PHE A 136 5.94 0.64 -9.75
C PHE A 136 4.89 1.73 -9.52
N LEU A 137 4.46 2.43 -10.58
CA LEU A 137 3.46 3.48 -10.47
C LEU A 137 2.12 2.96 -9.96
N ALA A 138 1.66 1.81 -10.47
CA ALA A 138 0.42 1.19 -10.01
C ALA A 138 0.49 0.78 -8.52
N MET A 139 1.63 0.27 -8.08
CA MET A 139 1.88 -0.08 -6.69
C MET A 139 1.88 1.16 -5.79
N GLU A 140 2.63 2.21 -6.16
CA GLU A 140 2.71 3.46 -5.41
C GLU A 140 1.34 4.16 -5.30
N MET A 141 0.57 4.21 -6.40
CA MET A 141 -0.76 4.81 -6.39
C MET A 141 -1.75 4.02 -5.54
N SER A 142 -1.75 2.69 -5.65
CA SER A 142 -2.68 1.83 -4.88
C SER A 142 -2.34 1.85 -3.39
N MET A 143 -1.05 1.73 -3.03
CA MET A 143 -0.58 1.79 -1.65
C MET A 143 -0.84 3.17 -1.02
N GLY A 144 -0.48 4.24 -1.72
CA GLY A 144 -0.74 5.61 -1.27
C GLY A 144 -2.24 5.89 -1.07
N TYR A 145 -3.08 5.43 -1.99
CA TYR A 145 -4.54 5.54 -1.86
C TYR A 145 -5.08 4.79 -0.62
N ILE A 146 -4.63 3.55 -0.39
CA ILE A 146 -5.05 2.76 0.77
C ILE A 146 -4.62 3.45 2.07
N ILE A 147 -3.36 3.87 2.16
CA ILE A 147 -2.84 4.59 3.33
C ILE A 147 -3.65 5.87 3.59
N TRP A 148 -3.88 6.68 2.55
CA TRP A 148 -4.69 7.90 2.64
C TRP A 148 -6.12 7.61 3.14
N ALA A 149 -6.78 6.59 2.59
CA ALA A 149 -8.13 6.22 2.98
C ALA A 149 -8.21 5.72 4.42
N LEU A 150 -7.19 4.98 4.89
CA LEU A 150 -7.06 4.53 6.27
C LEU A 150 -6.83 5.72 7.23
N PHE A 151 -6.01 6.70 6.84
CA PHE A 151 -5.91 7.96 7.59
C PHE A 151 -7.23 8.73 7.64
N GLY A 152 -7.98 8.77 6.53
CA GLY A 152 -9.31 9.39 6.46
C GLY A 152 -10.31 8.74 7.41
N MET A 153 -10.25 7.42 7.56
CA MET A 153 -11.08 6.64 8.49
C MET A 153 -10.81 6.95 9.97
N MET A 154 -9.67 7.58 10.32
CA MET A 154 -9.34 7.94 11.71
C MET A 154 -9.86 9.32 12.13
N ARG A 155 -10.47 10.08 11.21
CA ARG A 155 -11.10 11.36 11.54
C ARG A 155 -12.32 11.09 12.44
N PRO A 156 -12.49 11.84 13.54
CA PRO A 156 -13.65 11.68 14.40
C PRO A 156 -14.90 11.94 13.55
N VAL A 157 -15.78 10.94 13.47
CA VAL A 157 -17.12 11.16 12.91
C VAL A 157 -17.78 12.19 13.81
N LYS A 158 -18.13 13.37 13.28
CA LYS A 158 -19.03 14.29 13.98
C LYS A 158 -20.26 13.46 14.32
N GLN A 159 -20.48 13.15 15.60
CA GLN A 159 -21.72 12.52 16.09
C GLN A 159 -22.87 13.50 15.83
N GLN A 160 -23.31 13.63 14.60
CA GLN A 160 -24.56 14.26 14.26
C GLN A 160 -25.65 13.20 14.47
N ALA A 161 -26.56 13.50 15.40
CA ALA A 161 -27.82 12.81 15.68
C ALA A 161 -27.88 11.74 16.80
N LEU A 162 -27.13 11.89 17.91
CA LEU A 162 -27.50 11.25 19.19
C LEU A 162 -28.25 12.18 20.16
N ASN A 163 -28.61 13.40 19.73
CA ASN A 163 -29.37 14.35 20.56
C ASN A 163 -30.71 14.77 19.92
N LYS A 164 -31.34 13.85 19.19
CA LYS A 164 -32.78 13.93 18.86
C LYS A 164 -33.51 12.71 19.45
N GLN A 165 -33.38 12.52 20.76
CA GLN A 165 -34.47 11.91 21.53
C GLN A 165 -35.25 13.05 22.15
N PRO A 166 -36.53 13.27 21.78
CA PRO A 166 -37.42 13.97 22.67
C PRO A 166 -37.58 13.07 23.90
N THR A 167 -37.05 13.52 25.03
CA THR A 167 -37.48 13.03 26.33
C THR A 167 -38.98 13.35 26.47
N SER A 168 -39.84 12.43 26.06
CA SER A 168 -41.25 12.48 26.41
C SER A 168 -41.68 11.12 26.93
N SER A 169 -41.58 10.96 28.25
CA SER A 169 -42.50 10.13 29.00
C SER A 169 -42.77 10.83 30.33
N PRO A 170 -43.98 11.37 30.53
CA PRO A 170 -44.59 11.30 31.83
C PRO A 170 -45.35 9.97 31.90
N VAL A 171 -44.87 9.12 32.79
CA VAL A 171 -45.69 8.11 33.46
C VAL A 171 -46.86 8.84 34.10
N THR A 172 -48.08 8.56 33.66
CA THR A 172 -49.28 8.84 34.45
C THR A 172 -49.91 7.52 34.84
N THR A 173 -49.67 7.17 36.10
CA THR A 173 -50.47 6.27 36.92
C THR A 173 -51.91 6.77 37.04
N ARG A 174 -52.88 6.03 36.49
CA ARG A 174 -54.15 5.57 37.11
C ARG A 174 -55.13 5.14 36.04
#